data_AF-A9MEK8-F1
#
_entry.id   AF-A9MEK8-F1
#
_cell.length_a   1.000
_cell.length_b   1.000
_cell.length_c   1.000
_cell.angle_alpha   90.00
_cell.angle_beta   90.00
_cell.angle_gamma   90.00
#
_symmetry.space_group_name_H-M   'P 1'
#
loop_
_entity.id
_entity.type
_entity.pdbx_description
1 polymer ?
#
loop_
_entity_poly.entity_id
_entity_poly.type
_entity_poly.pdbx_seq_one_letter_code
_entity_poly.pdbx_strand_id
1 'polypeptide(L)'
;MSAFAFGLGLFKLRCSDYFMLPEYRQLLLQWFSEDEIWQLYGWLGQRDGKLLSPQAMLQTALQIGTAILNREAYDDVVLHALLVLLPPPQRALWPKTSLNEIIFMEHLL
;
A
#
# COMPACT_ATOMS: atom_id res chain seq x y z
N MET A 1 1.14 8.01 -9.38
CA MET A 1 0.10 7.56 -8.43
C MET A 1 0.38 6.16 -7.90
N SER A 2 0.78 5.22 -8.76
CA SER A 2 1.08 3.84 -8.37
C SER A 2 2.22 3.72 -7.33
N ALA A 3 3.26 4.55 -7.39
CA ALA A 3 4.34 4.56 -6.38
C ALA A 3 3.88 5.03 -4.99
N PHE A 4 3.03 6.06 -4.90
CA PHE A 4 2.45 6.51 -3.63
C PHE A 4 1.53 5.45 -3.01
N ALA A 5 0.66 4.84 -3.81
CA ALA A 5 -0.16 3.71 -3.39
C ALA A 5 0.74 2.56 -2.90
N PHE A 6 1.79 2.24 -3.64
CA PHE A 6 2.71 1.17 -3.25
C PHE A 6 3.40 1.46 -1.91
N GLY A 7 3.92 2.68 -1.70
CA GLY A 7 4.58 3.08 -0.46
C GLY A 7 3.65 3.04 0.75
N LEU A 8 2.41 3.51 0.58
CA LEU A 8 1.37 3.44 1.62
C LEU A 8 0.99 1.99 1.96
N GLY A 9 0.93 1.13 0.95
CA GLY A 9 0.72 -0.30 1.10
C GLY A 9 1.85 -0.98 1.87
N LEU A 10 3.10 -0.69 1.54
CA LEU A 10 4.28 -1.20 2.25
C LEU A 10 4.26 -0.78 3.72
N PHE A 11 3.92 0.48 4.00
CA PHE A 11 3.76 0.98 5.37
C PHE A 11 2.70 0.19 6.15
N LYS A 12 1.58 -0.18 5.50
CA LYS A 12 0.52 -0.98 6.11
C LYS A 12 0.83 -2.47 6.26
N LEU A 13 1.68 -3.03 5.39
CA LEU A 13 2.15 -4.42 5.55
C LEU A 13 3.06 -4.59 6.77
N ARG A 14 3.65 -3.50 7.28
CA ARG A 14 4.41 -3.47 8.54
C ARG A 14 5.52 -4.53 8.64
N CYS A 15 6.17 -4.88 7.53
CA CYS A 15 7.28 -5.82 7.51
C CYS A 15 8.55 -5.11 7.06
N SER A 16 9.53 -4.97 7.96
CA SER A 16 10.81 -4.31 7.67
C SER A 16 11.72 -5.11 6.74
N ASP A 17 11.52 -6.43 6.65
CA ASP A 17 12.38 -7.32 5.87
C ASP A 17 12.33 -7.02 4.37
N TYR A 18 11.25 -6.43 3.89
CA TYR A 18 11.13 -5.99 2.48
C TYR A 18 12.21 -4.98 2.08
N PHE A 19 12.72 -4.19 3.03
CA PHE A 19 13.74 -3.17 2.78
C PHE A 19 15.18 -3.71 2.92
N MET A 20 15.32 -4.89 3.54
CA MET A 20 16.61 -5.48 3.89
C MET A 20 17.00 -6.63 2.96
N LEU A 21 16.03 -7.40 2.48
CA LEU A 21 16.27 -8.56 1.64
C LEU A 21 16.55 -8.17 0.18
N PRO A 22 17.64 -8.67 -0.45
CA PRO A 22 18.09 -8.22 -1.78
C PRO A 22 17.04 -8.35 -2.89
N GLU A 23 16.30 -9.46 -2.92
CA GLU A 23 15.29 -9.74 -3.95
C GLU A 23 14.14 -8.72 -3.93
N TYR A 24 13.75 -8.29 -2.72
CA TYR A 24 12.72 -7.28 -2.53
C TYR A 24 13.26 -5.89 -2.87
N ARG A 25 14.50 -5.61 -2.44
CA ARG A 25 15.20 -4.35 -2.73
C ARG A 25 15.31 -4.08 -4.24
N GLN A 26 15.65 -5.10 -5.03
CA GLN A 26 15.70 -4.98 -6.50
C GLN A 26 14.36 -4.58 -7.11
N LEU A 27 13.27 -5.10 -6.54
CA LEU A 27 11.92 -4.78 -6.99
C LEU A 27 11.50 -3.38 -6.51
N LEU A 28 11.82 -3.01 -5.26
CA LEU A 28 11.56 -1.67 -4.72
C LEU A 28 12.26 -0.57 -5.52
N LEU A 29 13.48 -0.83 -5.99
CA LEU A 29 14.26 0.12 -6.80
C LEU A 29 13.65 0.44 -8.17
N GLN A 30 12.69 -0.37 -8.64
CA GLN A 30 11.91 -0.05 -9.85
C GLN A 30 10.86 1.03 -9.60
N TRP A 31 10.54 1.30 -8.33
CA TRP A 31 9.45 2.18 -7.90
C TRP A 31 9.93 3.39 -7.11
N PHE A 32 11.03 3.25 -6.37
CA PHE A 32 11.56 4.24 -5.45
C PHE A 32 13.08 4.37 -5.64
N SER A 33 13.60 5.57 -5.40
CA SER A 33 15.03 5.79 -5.21
C SER A 33 15.51 5.18 -3.88
N GLU A 34 16.83 4.96 -3.75
CA GLU A 34 17.42 4.48 -2.48
C GLU A 34 17.05 5.36 -1.28
N ASP A 35 17.06 6.68 -1.45
CA ASP A 35 16.73 7.62 -0.36
C ASP A 35 15.27 7.47 0.10
N GLU A 36 14.34 7.29 -0.85
CA GLU A 36 12.93 7.05 -0.54
C GLU A 36 12.71 5.69 0.16
N ILE A 37 13.45 4.65 -0.25
CA ILE A 37 13.43 3.34 0.41
C ILE A 37 13.90 3.46 1.87
N TRP A 38 14.97 4.22 2.12
CA TRP A 38 15.46 4.47 3.49
C TRP A 38 14.51 5.31 4.33
N GLN A 39 13.86 6.32 3.74
CA GLN A 39 12.83 7.11 4.42
C GLN A 39 11.63 6.24 4.83
N LEU A 40 11.14 5.40 3.91
CA LEU A 40 10.05 4.46 4.18
C LEU A 40 10.41 3.47 5.30
N TYR A 41 11.64 2.92 5.26
CA TYR A 41 12.15 2.07 6.33
C TYR A 41 12.21 2.81 7.68
N GLY A 42 12.72 4.05 7.68
CA GLY A 42 12.78 4.89 8.87
C GLY A 42 11.41 5.18 9.47
N TRP A 43 10.38 5.39 8.64
CA TRP A 43 9.00 5.58 9.11
C TRP A 43 8.37 4.29 9.65
N LEU A 44 8.68 3.15 9.04
CA LEU A 44 8.14 1.86 9.49
C LEU A 44 8.75 1.43 10.83
N GLY A 45 10.07 1.62 10.98
CA GLY A 45 10.87 1.06 12.06
C GLY A 45 11.02 -0.47 11.94
N GLN A 46 11.54 -1.10 12.99
CA GLN A 46 11.54 -2.56 13.09
C GLN A 46 10.14 -3.05 13.41
N ARG A 47 9.52 -3.77 12.46
CA ARG A 47 8.18 -4.34 12.63
C ARG A 47 8.13 -5.74 12.03
N ASP A 48 7.57 -6.64 12.83
CA ASP A 48 7.43 -8.06 12.49
C ASP A 48 6.09 -8.30 11.79
N GLY A 49 6.02 -7.85 10.54
CA GLY A 49 4.94 -8.18 9.63
C GLY A 49 5.14 -9.53 8.95
N LYS A 50 4.07 -10.11 8.40
CA LYS A 50 4.17 -11.35 7.63
C LYS A 50 4.94 -11.08 6.33
N LEU A 51 6.04 -11.82 6.14
CA LEU A 51 6.80 -11.79 4.90
C LEU A 51 6.01 -12.50 3.78
N LEU A 52 5.61 -11.73 2.77
CA LEU A 52 5.02 -12.23 1.53
C LEU A 52 6.11 -12.44 0.48
N SER A 53 5.90 -13.29 -0.52
CA SER A 53 6.83 -13.38 -1.66
C SER A 53 6.93 -12.03 -2.40
N PRO A 54 8.03 -11.73 -3.12
CA PRO A 54 8.22 -10.41 -3.75
C PRO A 54 7.04 -9.97 -4.63
N GLN A 55 6.51 -10.89 -5.44
CA GLN A 55 5.37 -10.60 -6.31
C GLN A 55 4.07 -10.39 -5.52
N ALA A 56 3.86 -11.19 -4.46
CA ALA A 56 2.69 -11.03 -3.60
C ALA A 56 2.75 -9.72 -2.80
N MET A 57 3.93 -9.36 -2.28
CA MET A 57 4.18 -8.09 -1.61
C MET A 57 3.81 -6.91 -2.53
N LEU A 58 4.29 -6.91 -3.78
CA LEU A 58 3.98 -5.84 -4.74
C LEU A 58 2.48 -5.71 -4.98
N GLN A 59 1.80 -6.82 -5.28
CA GLN A 59 0.37 -6.81 -5.59
C GLN A 59 -0.46 -6.40 -4.38
N THR A 60 -0.18 -6.98 -3.21
CA THR A 60 -0.91 -6.69 -1.98
C THR A 60 -0.70 -5.25 -1.52
N ALA A 61 0.53 -4.73 -1.56
CA ALA A 61 0.81 -3.35 -1.20
C ALA A 61 0.09 -2.36 -2.15
N LEU A 62 0.13 -2.61 -3.47
CA LEU A 62 -0.61 -1.79 -4.44
C LEU A 62 -2.12 -1.80 -4.18
N GLN A 63 -2.70 -2.97 -3.90
CA GLN A 63 -4.13 -3.09 -3.61
C GLN A 63 -4.52 -2.33 -2.33
N ILE A 64 -3.78 -2.55 -1.24
CA ILE A 64 -4.04 -1.90 0.05
C ILE A 64 -3.89 -0.38 -0.08
N GLY A 65 -2.80 0.11 -0.64
CA GLY A 65 -2.56 1.54 -0.74
C GLY A 65 -3.52 2.24 -1.70
N THR A 66 -3.91 1.58 -2.80
CA THR A 66 -4.96 2.10 -3.69
C THR A 66 -6.31 2.18 -2.98
N ALA A 67 -6.66 1.17 -2.18
CA ALA A 67 -7.90 1.18 -1.41
C ALA A 67 -7.91 2.31 -0.37
N ILE A 68 -6.78 2.55 0.33
CA ILE A 68 -6.68 3.65 1.29
C ILE A 68 -6.78 4.99 0.58
N LEU A 69 -6.04 5.22 -0.51
CA LEU A 69 -6.13 6.46 -1.27
C LEU A 69 -7.55 6.73 -1.78
N ASN A 70 -8.24 5.70 -2.27
CA ASN A 70 -9.63 5.83 -2.71
C ASN A 70 -10.58 6.14 -1.56
N ARG A 71 -10.34 5.60 -0.35
CA ARG A 71 -11.13 5.90 0.85
C ARG A 71 -10.89 7.32 1.34
N GLU A 72 -9.64 7.73 1.49
CA GLU A 72 -9.30 9.11 1.89
C GLU A 72 -9.84 10.13 0.88
N ALA A 73 -9.80 9.79 -0.41
CA ALA A 73 -10.40 10.60 -1.45
C ALA A 73 -11.93 10.59 -1.43
N TYR A 74 -12.60 9.66 -0.74
CA TYR A 74 -14.04 9.74 -0.56
C TYR A 74 -14.43 10.80 0.47
N ASP A 75 -13.60 10.95 1.51
CA ASP A 75 -13.84 11.89 2.61
C ASP A 75 -13.21 13.29 2.35
N ASP A 76 -12.25 13.41 1.43
CA ASP A 76 -11.65 14.68 0.99
C ASP A 76 -12.02 14.99 -0.47
N VAL A 77 -12.87 16.00 -0.67
CA VAL A 77 -13.40 16.44 -1.97
C VAL A 77 -12.29 16.88 -2.95
N VAL A 78 -11.20 17.46 -2.44
CA VAL A 78 -10.08 17.91 -3.29
C VAL A 78 -9.28 16.71 -3.76
N LEU A 79 -9.03 15.75 -2.87
CA LEU A 79 -8.37 14.50 -3.21
C LEU A 79 -9.26 13.64 -4.15
N HIS A 80 -10.59 13.63 -3.94
CA HIS A 80 -11.56 13.02 -4.84
C HIS A 80 -11.44 13.55 -6.27
N ALA A 81 -11.46 14.88 -6.40
CA ALA A 81 -11.39 15.56 -7.69
C ALA A 81 -10.07 15.25 -8.42
N LEU A 82 -8.95 15.21 -7.67
CA LEU A 82 -7.65 14.83 -8.21
C LEU A 82 -7.62 13.37 -8.68
N LEU A 83 -8.30 12.45 -7.98
CA LEU A 83 -8.41 11.05 -8.39
C LEU A 83 -9.34 10.84 -9.60
N VAL A 84 -10.41 11.62 -9.73
CA VAL A 84 -11.34 11.58 -10.87
C VAL A 84 -10.67 12.03 -12.18
N LEU A 85 -9.68 12.94 -12.10
CA LEU A 85 -8.91 13.40 -13.26
C LEU A 85 -7.90 12.37 -13.78
N LEU A 86 -7.68 11.27 -13.04
CA LEU A 86 -6.79 10.19 -13.45
C LEU A 86 -7.58 9.09 -14.16
N PRO A 87 -6.93 8.30 -15.04
CA PRO A 87 -7.59 7.17 -15.69
C PRO A 87 -8.20 6.27 -14.62
N PRO A 88 -9.46 5.85 -14.78
CA PRO A 88 -10.17 5.11 -13.74
C PRO A 88 -9.33 3.89 -13.37
N PRO A 89 -9.11 3.60 -12.07
CA PRO A 89 -8.48 2.36 -11.68
C PRO A 89 -9.28 1.23 -12.33
N GLN A 90 -8.59 0.22 -12.88
CA GLN A 90 -9.25 -1.02 -13.26
C GLN A 90 -10.14 -1.40 -12.08
N ARG A 91 -11.45 -1.56 -12.31
CA ARG A 91 -12.40 -1.87 -11.24
C ARG A 91 -11.87 -3.10 -10.51
N ALA A 92 -11.14 -2.88 -9.43
CA ALA A 92 -10.92 -3.89 -8.44
C ALA A 92 -12.34 -4.20 -8.02
N LEU A 93 -12.79 -5.41 -8.36
CA LEU A 93 -13.95 -5.99 -7.73
C LEU A 93 -13.62 -5.93 -6.25
N TRP A 94 -14.09 -4.89 -5.58
CA TRP A 94 -14.06 -4.83 -4.13
C TRP A 94 -14.60 -6.19 -3.70
N PRO A 95 -13.87 -6.95 -2.85
CA PRO A 95 -14.46 -8.15 -2.29
C PRO A 95 -15.81 -7.70 -1.73
N LYS A 96 -16.86 -8.50 -1.94
CA LYS A 96 -18.15 -8.27 -1.29
C LYS A 96 -17.96 -8.59 0.19
N THR A 97 -17.23 -7.72 0.87
CA THR A 97 -16.84 -7.87 2.26
C THR A 97 -18.08 -7.55 3.08
N SER A 98 -18.56 -8.52 3.83
CA SER A 98 -19.69 -8.37 4.73
C SER A 98 -19.38 -7.33 5.82
N LEU A 99 -20.42 -6.73 6.39
CA LEU A 99 -20.29 -5.73 7.47
C LEU A 99 -19.39 -6.24 8.62
N ASN A 100 -19.46 -7.53 8.92
CA ASN A 100 -18.63 -8.16 9.96
C ASN A 100 -17.14 -8.18 9.62
N GLU A 101 -16.78 -8.40 8.35
CA GLU A 101 -15.40 -8.38 7.89
C GLU A 101 -14.84 -6.94 7.86
N ILE A 102 -15.70 -5.95 7.61
CA ILE A 102 -15.34 -4.53 7.72
C ILE A 102 -15.06 -4.16 9.18
N ILE A 103 -15.93 -4.56 10.12
CA ILE A 103 -15.75 -4.29 11.56
C ILE A 103 -14.50 -4.99 12.11
N PHE A 104 -14.21 -6.21 11.65
CA PHE A 104 -13.00 -6.93 12.03
C PHE A 104 -11.73 -6.23 11.54
N MET A 105 -11.75 -5.70 10.31
CA MET A 105 -10.66 -4.90 9.75
C MET A 105 -10.47 -3.57 10.50
N GLU A 106 -11.55 -2.95 11.00
CA GLU A 106 -11.48 -1.73 11.82
C GLU A 106 -10.83 -1.95 13.20
N HIS A 107 -10.99 -3.13 13.80
CA HIS A 107 -10.34 -3.47 15.09
C HIS A 107 -8.85 -3.80 14.98
N LEU A 108 -8.34 -3.97 13.75
CA LEU A 108 -6.94 -4.32 13.48
C LEU A 108 -6.07 -3.12 13.09
N LEU A 109 -6.68 -1.93 12.92
CA LEU A 109 -6.03 -0.65 12.66
C LEU A 109 -5.77 0.13 13.95
#